data_AF-J3MZQ2-F1
#
_entry.id   AF-J3MZQ2-F1
#
_cell.length_a   1.000
_cell.length_b   1.000
_cell.length_c   1.000
_cell.angle_alpha   90.00
_cell.angle_beta   90.00
_cell.angle_gamma   90.00
#
_symmetry.space_group_name_H-M   'P 1'
#
loop_
_entity.id
_entity.type
_entity.pdbx_description
1 polymer ?
#
loop_
_entity_poly.entity_id
_entity_poly.type
_entity_poly.pdbx_seq_one_letter_code
_entity_poly.pdbx_strand_id
1 'polypeptide(L)'
;MEAVKVLSSKLVRPSYPEGAPAPDTTEVVPSSMFDEVTYDMQMAIIYAFSPPGPSTADIERGLAEAIHDAVARVDAAYFRSFVDFVGSGAVESEALAPTAVLKDVLCPDLEVDSWLTFPFYELDFGGGSPSYFMPSYFPTEGMLFLVPSYLGDGSVDAFVPVFEHNLEAFKQCCYSMD
;
A
#
# COMPACT_ATOMS: atom_id res chain seq x y z
N MET A 1 -9.91 -34.50 -3.71
CA MET A 1 -10.23 -34.55 -2.26
C MET A 1 -9.08 -35.26 -1.58
N GLU A 2 -8.12 -34.50 -1.09
CA GLU A 2 -7.02 -35.06 -0.30
C GLU A 2 -6.72 -34.10 0.84
N ALA A 3 -6.73 -34.64 2.05
CA ALA A 3 -6.73 -33.88 3.29
C ALA A 3 -5.33 -33.34 3.60
N VAL A 4 -5.25 -32.07 3.98
CA VAL A 4 -4.02 -31.42 4.45
C VAL A 4 -3.55 -32.09 5.75
N LYS A 5 -2.28 -32.50 5.79
CA LYS A 5 -1.66 -33.17 6.94
C LYS A 5 -0.69 -32.23 7.64
N VAL A 6 -1.01 -31.82 8.87
CA VAL A 6 -0.19 -30.94 9.71
C VAL A 6 1.03 -31.70 10.22
N LEU A 7 2.23 -31.27 9.83
CA LEU A 7 3.50 -31.95 10.17
C LEU A 7 4.08 -31.50 11.51
N SER A 8 3.80 -30.28 11.96
CA SER A 8 4.20 -29.77 13.26
C SER A 8 3.42 -28.51 13.57
N SER A 9 3.01 -28.34 14.83
CA SER A 9 2.53 -27.06 15.35
C SER A 9 3.16 -26.84 16.71
N LYS A 10 3.51 -25.58 17.00
CA LYS A 10 4.01 -25.19 18.32
C LYS A 10 3.33 -23.90 18.72
N LEU A 11 2.59 -23.94 19.81
CA LEU A 11 1.94 -22.76 20.35
C LEU A 11 2.98 -21.88 21.03
N VAL A 12 3.16 -20.66 20.53
CA VAL A 12 3.97 -19.63 21.18
C VAL A 12 3.08 -18.95 22.22
N ARG A 13 3.48 -19.02 23.49
CA ARG A 13 2.75 -18.37 24.58
C ARG A 13 3.32 -16.98 24.84
N PRO A 14 2.48 -15.95 25.04
CA PRO A 14 2.94 -14.66 25.52
C PRO A 14 3.57 -14.80 26.92
N SER A 15 4.65 -14.07 27.20
CA SER A 15 5.19 -13.97 28.55
C SER A 15 4.45 -12.89 29.32
N TYR A 16 3.76 -13.26 30.39
CA TYR A 16 3.13 -12.30 31.30
C TYR A 16 4.02 -12.05 32.53
N PRO A 17 3.97 -10.84 33.13
CA PRO A 17 4.66 -10.56 34.39
C PRO A 17 4.19 -11.48 35.52
N GLU A 18 5.08 -11.87 36.44
CA GLU A 18 4.74 -12.74 37.57
C GLU A 18 3.59 -12.15 38.41
N GLY A 19 2.53 -12.95 38.56
CA GLY A 19 1.35 -12.61 39.39
C GLY A 19 0.14 -12.05 38.64
N ALA A 20 0.23 -11.81 37.32
CA ALA A 20 -0.93 -11.41 36.53
C ALA A 20 -1.78 -12.64 36.11
N PRO A 21 -3.13 -12.61 36.25
CA PRO A 21 -3.97 -13.71 35.78
C PRO A 21 -3.90 -13.79 34.25
N ALA A 22 -3.51 -14.96 33.74
CA ALA A 22 -3.48 -15.23 32.30
C ALA A 22 -4.92 -15.40 31.77
N PRO A 23 -5.27 -14.81 30.61
CA PRO A 23 -6.59 -15.01 30.00
C PRO A 23 -6.75 -16.47 29.54
N ASP A 24 -7.97 -16.99 29.65
CA ASP A 24 -8.32 -18.35 29.21
C ASP A 24 -8.28 -18.42 27.68
N THR A 25 -7.35 -19.21 27.14
CA THR A 25 -7.12 -19.35 25.70
C THR A 25 -7.81 -20.56 25.09
N THR A 26 -8.80 -21.16 25.79
CA THR A 26 -9.53 -22.34 25.30
C THR A 26 -10.77 -21.99 24.47
N GLU A 27 -11.17 -20.71 24.40
CA GLU A 27 -12.20 -20.26 23.45
C GLU A 27 -11.60 -20.10 22.05
N VAL A 28 -11.97 -21.02 21.16
CA VAL A 28 -11.73 -20.89 19.72
C VAL A 28 -12.93 -20.18 19.11
N VAL A 29 -12.72 -19.00 18.55
CA VAL A 29 -13.73 -18.30 17.75
C VAL A 29 -13.89 -19.07 16.43
N PRO A 30 -15.08 -19.59 16.10
CA PRO A 30 -15.31 -20.22 14.81
C PRO A 30 -15.18 -19.18 13.69
N SER A 31 -14.54 -19.56 12.58
CA SER A 31 -14.48 -18.74 11.38
C SER A 31 -15.86 -18.24 10.98
N SER A 32 -15.96 -16.94 10.75
CA SER A 32 -17.22 -16.28 10.40
C SER A 32 -17.38 -16.23 8.88
N MET A 33 -18.59 -15.92 8.40
CA MET A 33 -18.88 -15.69 6.97
C MET A 33 -17.97 -14.63 6.31
N PHE A 34 -17.24 -13.83 7.10
CA PHE A 34 -16.28 -12.86 6.59
C PHE A 34 -14.93 -13.49 6.20
N ASP A 35 -14.61 -14.70 6.66
CA ASP A 35 -13.40 -15.43 6.27
C ASP A 35 -13.54 -16.07 4.87
N GLU A 36 -14.79 -16.28 4.42
CA GLU A 36 -15.14 -16.90 3.12
C GLU A 36 -15.08 -15.90 1.94
N VAL A 37 -14.62 -14.67 2.17
CA VAL A 37 -14.45 -13.63 1.13
C VAL A 37 -12.97 -13.30 0.88
N THR A 38 -12.06 -14.12 1.40
CA THR A 38 -10.63 -13.88 1.24
C THR A 38 -10.18 -14.37 -0.15
N TYR A 39 -9.88 -13.42 -1.03
CA TYR A 39 -9.25 -13.71 -2.32
C TYR A 39 -7.86 -14.33 -2.09
N ASP A 40 -7.69 -15.58 -2.51
CA ASP A 40 -6.39 -16.26 -2.57
C ASP A 40 -5.62 -15.72 -3.79
N MET A 41 -4.82 -14.68 -3.58
CA MET A 41 -3.92 -14.16 -4.62
C MET A 41 -2.48 -14.50 -4.25
N GLN A 42 -1.84 -15.31 -5.08
CA GLN A 42 -0.40 -15.55 -5.05
C GLN A 42 0.30 -14.51 -5.93
N MET A 43 1.17 -13.70 -5.34
CA MET A 43 2.00 -12.76 -6.08
C MET A 43 3.29 -13.46 -6.54
N ALA A 44 3.46 -13.59 -7.86
CA ALA A 44 4.73 -13.99 -8.46
C ALA A 44 5.09 -12.98 -9.55
N ILE A 45 5.94 -12.01 -9.21
CA ILE A 45 6.52 -11.08 -10.18
C ILE A 45 7.86 -11.68 -10.64
N ILE A 46 7.90 -12.17 -11.89
CA ILE A 46 9.13 -12.66 -12.51
C ILE A 46 9.66 -11.55 -13.42
N TYR A 47 10.63 -10.77 -12.94
CA TYR A 47 11.44 -9.91 -13.80
C TYR A 47 12.62 -10.72 -14.36
N ALA A 48 12.63 -10.94 -15.67
CA ALA A 48 13.73 -11.63 -16.35
C ALA A 48 14.71 -10.60 -16.95
N PHE A 49 15.81 -10.35 -16.26
CA PHE A 49 16.94 -9.59 -16.79
C PHE A 49 18.00 -10.53 -17.38
N SER A 50 18.63 -10.15 -18.48
CA SER A 50 19.79 -10.89 -19.01
C SER A 50 20.97 -10.76 -18.04
N PRO A 51 21.68 -11.83 -17.67
CA PRO A 51 22.82 -11.74 -16.77
C PRO A 51 23.94 -10.83 -17.32
N PRO A 52 24.62 -10.05 -16.45
CA PRO A 52 24.27 -9.80 -15.05
C PRO A 52 23.03 -8.91 -14.95
N GLY A 53 22.10 -9.28 -14.06
CA GLY A 53 20.95 -8.42 -13.76
C GLY A 53 21.39 -7.07 -13.19
N PRO A 54 20.58 -6.01 -13.34
CA PRO A 54 20.89 -4.71 -12.76
C PRO A 54 21.03 -4.81 -11.24
N SER A 55 21.90 -3.99 -10.66
CA SER A 55 22.00 -3.88 -9.20
C SER A 55 20.73 -3.23 -8.62
N THR A 56 20.44 -3.42 -7.33
CA THR A 56 19.33 -2.75 -6.65
C THR A 56 19.39 -1.23 -6.85
N ALA A 57 20.59 -0.63 -6.75
CA ALA A 57 20.79 0.80 -6.99
C ALA A 57 20.47 1.24 -8.43
N ASP A 58 20.71 0.38 -9.43
CA ASP A 58 20.33 0.68 -10.81
C ASP A 58 18.82 0.58 -11.03
N ILE A 59 18.16 -0.36 -10.35
CA ILE A 59 16.69 -0.49 -10.36
C ILE A 59 16.05 0.73 -9.69
N GLU A 60 16.53 1.13 -8.51
CA GLU A 60 16.05 2.31 -7.79
C GLU A 60 16.22 3.59 -8.61
N ARG A 61 17.40 3.78 -9.20
CA ARG A 61 17.68 4.94 -10.06
C ARG A 61 16.76 4.96 -11.27
N GLY A 62 16.63 3.82 -11.98
CA GLY A 62 15.76 3.73 -13.15
C GLY A 62 14.29 3.97 -12.81
N LEU A 63 13.83 3.48 -11.66
CA LEU A 63 12.48 3.74 -11.16
C LEU A 63 12.28 5.23 -10.84
N ALA A 64 13.22 5.85 -10.12
CA ALA A 64 13.17 7.27 -9.78
C ALA A 64 13.14 8.15 -11.03
N GLU A 65 13.98 7.85 -12.02
CA GLU A 65 13.99 8.53 -13.33
C GLU A 65 12.66 8.35 -14.07
N ALA A 66 12.12 7.13 -14.13
CA ALA A 66 10.85 6.87 -14.79
C ALA A 66 9.67 7.61 -14.15
N ILE A 67 9.60 7.65 -12.82
CA ILE A 67 8.59 8.41 -12.07
C ILE A 67 8.77 9.91 -12.32
N HIS A 68 10.01 10.42 -12.22
CA HIS A 68 10.31 11.82 -12.46
C HIS A 68 9.87 12.26 -13.87
N ASP A 69 10.25 11.51 -14.89
CA ASP A 69 9.89 11.79 -16.28
C ASP A 69 8.38 11.71 -16.50
N ALA A 70 7.70 10.76 -15.87
CA ALA A 70 6.25 10.65 -15.95
C ALA A 70 5.53 11.87 -15.34
N VAL A 71 5.96 12.30 -14.16
CA VAL A 71 5.41 13.50 -13.50
C VAL A 71 5.75 14.77 -14.31
N ALA A 72 6.97 14.90 -14.82
CA ALA A 72 7.40 16.06 -15.60
C ALA A 72 6.62 16.22 -16.92
N ARG A 73 6.12 15.13 -17.51
CA ARG A 73 5.26 15.17 -18.70
C ARG A 73 3.85 15.68 -18.43
N VAL A 74 3.38 15.64 -17.18
CA VAL A 74 2.06 16.15 -16.79
C VAL A 74 2.15 17.65 -16.53
N ASP A 75 2.38 18.41 -17.61
CA ASP A 75 2.55 19.86 -17.58
C ASP A 75 1.28 20.62 -18.02
N ALA A 76 1.38 21.94 -18.10
CA ALA A 76 0.27 22.78 -18.52
C ALA A 76 -0.24 22.48 -19.94
N ALA A 77 0.61 21.96 -20.83
CA ALA A 77 0.18 21.55 -22.18
C ALA A 77 -0.60 20.24 -22.14
N TYR A 78 -0.16 19.27 -21.33
CA TYR A 78 -0.91 18.05 -21.08
C TYR A 78 -2.32 18.35 -20.51
N PHE A 79 -2.43 19.20 -19.49
CA PHE A 79 -3.72 19.56 -18.91
C PHE A 79 -4.67 20.21 -19.93
N ARG A 80 -4.17 21.12 -20.77
CA ARG A 80 -4.98 21.71 -21.86
C ARG A 80 -5.44 20.64 -22.85
N SER A 81 -4.53 19.78 -23.29
CA SER A 81 -4.88 18.67 -24.20
C SER A 81 -5.90 17.72 -23.59
N PHE A 82 -5.83 17.45 -22.29
CA PHE A 82 -6.78 16.61 -21.59
C PHE A 82 -8.17 17.25 -21.56
N VAL A 83 -8.26 18.54 -21.25
CA VAL A 83 -9.52 19.29 -21.29
C VAL A 83 -10.13 19.31 -22.69
N ASP A 84 -9.31 19.57 -23.72
CA ASP A 84 -9.75 19.55 -25.11
C ASP A 84 -10.27 18.17 -25.52
N PHE A 85 -9.59 17.09 -25.09
CA PHE A 85 -10.01 15.72 -25.31
C PHE A 85 -11.38 15.43 -24.66
N VAL A 86 -11.56 15.77 -23.38
CA VAL A 86 -12.84 15.60 -22.68
C VAL A 86 -13.95 16.44 -23.34
N GLY A 87 -13.63 17.65 -23.82
CA GLY A 87 -14.56 18.53 -24.51
C GLY A 87 -14.87 18.16 -25.96
N SER A 88 -14.13 17.23 -26.56
CA SER A 88 -14.25 16.88 -27.99
C SER A 88 -15.48 16.03 -28.34
N GLY A 89 -16.16 15.47 -27.32
CA GLY A 89 -17.22 14.48 -27.50
C GLY A 89 -16.72 13.03 -27.70
N ALA A 90 -15.40 12.82 -27.77
CA ALA A 90 -14.79 11.50 -27.91
C ALA A 90 -15.19 10.54 -26.77
N VAL A 91 -15.29 11.07 -25.54
CA VAL A 91 -15.71 10.32 -24.35
C VAL A 91 -17.06 9.65 -24.56
N GLU A 92 -18.03 10.37 -25.09
CA GLU A 92 -19.38 9.84 -25.34
C GLU A 92 -19.41 8.93 -26.57
N SER A 93 -18.74 9.32 -27.66
CA SER A 93 -18.76 8.52 -28.89
C SER A 93 -18.07 7.17 -28.73
N GLU A 94 -17.05 7.09 -27.90
CA GLU A 94 -16.29 5.88 -27.62
C GLU A 94 -16.70 5.20 -26.30
N ALA A 95 -17.70 5.75 -25.60
CA ALA A 95 -18.18 5.26 -24.30
C ALA A 95 -17.05 5.09 -23.27
N LEU A 96 -16.13 6.06 -23.21
CA LEU A 96 -15.01 6.05 -22.27
C LEU A 96 -15.51 6.39 -20.87
N ALA A 97 -14.95 5.71 -19.88
CA ALA A 97 -15.23 5.96 -18.47
C ALA A 97 -13.96 6.48 -17.76
N PRO A 98 -14.10 7.30 -16.71
CA PRO A 98 -12.98 7.65 -15.86
C PRO A 98 -12.32 6.39 -15.30
N THR A 99 -10.99 6.36 -15.32
CA THR A 99 -10.20 5.27 -14.74
C THR A 99 -10.12 5.37 -13.21
N ALA A 100 -10.23 6.58 -12.65
CA ALA A 100 -10.11 6.91 -11.23
C ALA A 100 -11.36 6.58 -10.38
N VAL A 101 -12.21 5.64 -10.81
CA VAL A 101 -13.36 5.19 -10.00
C VAL A 101 -12.89 4.03 -9.14
N LEU A 102 -12.95 4.16 -7.80
CA LEU A 102 -12.72 3.14 -6.75
C LEU A 102 -12.63 1.71 -7.33
N LYS A 103 -11.48 1.40 -7.90
CA LYS A 103 -11.17 0.11 -8.49
C LYS A 103 -9.98 -0.39 -7.70
N ASP A 104 -10.03 -1.66 -7.37
CA ASP A 104 -8.91 -2.32 -6.75
C ASP A 104 -7.68 -2.08 -7.62
N VAL A 105 -6.59 -1.63 -6.99
CA VAL A 105 -5.29 -1.60 -7.64
C VAL A 105 -4.92 -3.07 -7.84
N LEU A 106 -5.00 -3.54 -9.08
CA LEU A 106 -4.74 -4.94 -9.37
C LEU A 106 -3.24 -5.14 -9.50
N CYS A 107 -2.70 -6.12 -8.77
CA CYS A 107 -1.35 -6.60 -9.03
C CYS A 107 -1.14 -6.84 -10.55
N PRO A 108 -0.05 -6.33 -11.14
CA PRO A 108 1.15 -5.81 -10.49
C PRO A 108 1.20 -4.28 -10.30
N ASP A 109 0.08 -3.56 -10.47
CA ASP A 109 0.03 -2.10 -10.42
C ASP A 109 0.06 -1.57 -8.98
N LEU A 110 0.37 -0.27 -8.83
CA LEU A 110 0.46 0.44 -7.55
C LEU A 110 -0.18 1.84 -7.70
N GLU A 111 -0.90 2.29 -6.67
CA GLU A 111 -1.36 3.66 -6.51
C GLU A 111 -0.71 4.27 -5.26
N VAL A 112 -0.16 5.48 -5.39
CA VAL A 112 0.54 6.17 -4.30
C VAL A 112 -0.05 7.56 -4.11
N ASP A 113 -0.75 7.73 -3.01
CA ASP A 113 -1.32 8.99 -2.56
C ASP A 113 -0.35 9.71 -1.62
N SER A 114 0.30 10.74 -2.16
CA SER A 114 1.19 11.59 -1.37
C SER A 114 0.42 12.73 -0.72
N TRP A 115 0.31 12.69 0.61
CA TRP A 115 -0.28 13.76 1.42
C TRP A 115 0.79 14.60 2.14
N LEU A 116 2.06 14.47 1.72
CA LEU A 116 3.20 15.15 2.32
C LEU A 116 3.11 16.68 2.27
N THR A 117 2.39 17.22 1.29
CA THR A 117 2.24 18.66 1.09
C THR A 117 0.92 19.20 1.65
N PHE A 118 0.10 18.34 2.27
CA PHE A 118 -1.15 18.79 2.88
C PHE A 118 -0.88 19.46 4.23
N PRO A 119 -1.46 20.65 4.48
CA PRO A 119 -1.18 21.44 5.67
C PRO A 119 -1.99 20.95 6.88
N PHE A 120 -2.05 19.63 7.12
CA PHE A 120 -2.86 19.05 8.19
C PHE A 120 -2.49 19.58 9.57
N TYR A 121 -1.20 19.78 9.82
CA TYR A 121 -0.69 20.32 11.08
C TYR A 121 -0.83 21.84 11.20
N GLU A 122 -1.28 22.54 10.15
CA GLU A 122 -1.62 23.98 10.21
C GLU A 122 -3.09 24.22 10.61
N LEU A 123 -3.91 23.16 10.68
CA LEU A 123 -5.32 23.26 11.01
C LEU A 123 -5.54 23.60 12.49
N ASP A 124 -5.93 24.83 12.80
CA ASP A 124 -6.23 25.26 14.17
C ASP A 124 -7.62 25.90 14.27
N PHE A 125 -8.50 25.27 15.04
CA PHE A 125 -9.85 25.78 15.34
C PHE A 125 -9.89 26.68 16.60
N GLY A 126 -8.74 27.14 17.09
CA GLY A 126 -8.56 27.90 18.33
C GLY A 126 -8.11 27.04 19.52
N GLY A 127 -7.70 25.79 19.27
CA GLY A 127 -7.29 24.80 20.28
C GLY A 127 -5.86 24.29 20.11
N GLY A 128 -5.12 24.78 19.11
CA GLY A 128 -3.84 24.25 18.68
C GLY A 128 -3.97 23.28 17.49
N SER A 129 -2.82 22.94 16.91
CA SER A 129 -2.72 22.01 15.78
C SER A 129 -3.09 20.58 16.18
N PRO A 130 -3.49 19.71 15.22
CA PRO A 130 -3.73 18.30 15.50
C PRO A 130 -2.45 17.64 16.01
N SER A 131 -2.58 16.74 16.98
CA SER A 131 -1.44 15.98 17.50
C SER A 131 -1.03 14.81 16.59
N TYR A 132 -1.95 14.36 15.74
CA TYR A 132 -1.75 13.21 14.87
C TYR A 132 -2.75 13.29 13.72
N PHE A 133 -2.31 12.86 12.54
CA PHE A 133 -3.16 12.72 11.37
C PHE A 133 -2.86 11.38 10.71
N MET A 134 -3.90 10.64 10.31
CA MET A 134 -3.76 9.39 9.56
C MET A 134 -4.89 9.21 8.54
N PRO A 135 -4.65 8.46 7.46
CA PRO A 135 -5.72 7.96 6.62
C PRO A 135 -6.70 7.10 7.42
N SER A 136 -7.97 7.09 7.01
CA SER A 136 -8.91 6.08 7.50
C SER A 136 -8.49 4.69 7.00
N TYR A 137 -8.94 3.64 7.69
CA TYR A 137 -8.63 2.26 7.27
C TYR A 137 -9.14 1.99 5.84
N PHE A 138 -8.21 1.73 4.93
CA PHE A 138 -8.47 1.47 3.52
C PHE A 138 -7.61 0.28 3.06
N PRO A 139 -8.07 -0.97 3.24
CA PRO A 139 -7.26 -2.18 3.05
C PRO A 139 -7.23 -2.67 1.60
N THR A 140 -7.13 -1.76 0.64
CA THR A 140 -6.96 -2.13 -0.76
C THR A 140 -5.47 -2.36 -1.01
N GLU A 141 -5.11 -3.61 -1.28
CA GLU A 141 -3.74 -3.95 -1.68
C GLU A 141 -3.34 -3.13 -2.91
N GLY A 142 -2.08 -2.70 -2.96
CA GLY A 142 -1.58 -1.82 -4.01
C GLY A 142 -1.87 -0.33 -3.81
N MET A 143 -2.65 0.09 -2.81
CA MET A 143 -2.90 1.52 -2.52
C MET A 143 -2.11 2.03 -1.32
N LEU A 144 -1.15 2.93 -1.55
CA LEU A 144 -0.24 3.44 -0.53
C LEU A 144 -0.54 4.89 -0.20
N PHE A 145 -0.44 5.25 1.09
CA PHE A 145 -0.49 6.65 1.53
C PHE A 145 0.84 7.06 2.15
N LEU A 146 1.37 8.21 1.72
CA LEU A 146 2.54 8.84 2.32
C LEU A 146 2.10 10.06 3.11
N VAL A 147 2.38 10.10 4.40
CA VAL A 147 2.03 11.22 5.27
C VAL A 147 3.24 11.71 6.07
N PRO A 148 3.29 13.01 6.43
CA PRO A 148 4.34 13.50 7.31
C PRO A 148 4.20 12.88 8.70
N SER A 149 5.31 12.40 9.26
CA SER A 149 5.27 11.79 10.58
C SER A 149 4.87 12.81 11.64
N TYR A 150 4.07 12.34 12.60
CA TYR A 150 3.65 13.15 13.75
C TYR A 150 4.80 13.53 14.69
N LEU A 151 5.95 12.87 14.57
CA LEU A 151 7.15 13.20 15.33
C LEU A 151 7.73 14.57 14.96
N GLY A 152 7.41 15.09 13.77
CA GLY A 152 7.88 16.39 13.31
C GLY A 152 9.39 16.47 13.04
N ASP A 153 10.06 15.33 12.92
CA ASP A 153 11.51 15.21 12.67
C ASP A 153 11.86 15.17 11.17
N GLY A 154 10.87 15.36 10.30
CA GLY A 154 11.02 15.30 8.85
C GLY A 154 10.91 13.88 8.27
N SER A 155 10.64 12.87 9.10
CA SER A 155 10.33 11.51 8.62
C SER A 155 8.95 11.42 7.98
N VAL A 156 8.75 10.33 7.24
CA VAL A 156 7.52 10.01 6.50
C VAL A 156 6.98 8.68 7.00
N ASP A 157 5.69 8.65 7.31
CA ASP A 157 4.97 7.41 7.58
C ASP A 157 4.32 6.93 6.28
N ALA A 158 4.59 5.68 5.91
CA ALA A 158 3.98 5.02 4.76
C ALA A 158 2.95 3.99 5.23
N PHE A 159 1.69 4.16 4.81
CA PHE A 159 0.63 3.18 5.04
C PHE A 159 0.55 2.26 3.82
N VAL A 160 0.94 1.01 3.99
CA VAL A 160 1.04 0.02 2.90
C VAL A 160 0.16 -1.18 3.23
N PRO A 161 -1.04 -1.30 2.64
CA PRO A 161 -1.85 -2.50 2.70
C PRO A 161 -1.15 -3.61 1.90
N VAL A 162 -0.74 -4.66 2.60
CA VAL A 162 -0.07 -5.83 2.02
C VAL A 162 -0.78 -7.09 2.52
N PHE A 163 -0.99 -8.06 1.64
CA PHE A 163 -1.50 -9.37 2.06
C PHE A 163 -0.57 -10.02 3.08
N GLU A 164 -1.14 -10.72 4.06
CA GLU A 164 -0.37 -11.33 5.15
C GLU A 164 0.77 -12.24 4.66
N HIS A 165 0.54 -13.01 3.59
CA HIS A 165 1.55 -13.91 3.03
C HIS A 165 2.73 -13.18 2.36
N ASN A 166 2.58 -11.90 1.98
CA ASN A 166 3.63 -11.06 1.40
C ASN A 166 4.37 -10.23 2.46
N LEU A 167 3.84 -10.12 3.68
CA LEU A 167 4.36 -9.20 4.71
C LEU A 167 5.82 -9.47 5.08
N GLU A 168 6.22 -10.75 5.18
CA GLU A 168 7.60 -11.09 5.51
C GLU A 168 8.56 -10.73 4.37
N ALA A 169 8.20 -11.05 3.12
CA ALA A 169 8.99 -10.68 1.95
C ALA A 169 9.12 -9.15 1.83
N PHE A 170 8.03 -8.42 2.04
CA PHE A 170 8.01 -6.96 2.04
C PHE A 170 8.98 -6.38 3.08
N LYS A 171 8.96 -6.88 4.32
CA LYS A 171 9.90 -6.46 5.38
C LYS A 171 11.35 -6.72 4.97
N GLN A 172 11.67 -7.92 4.49
CA GLN A 172 13.03 -8.25 4.08
C GLN A 172 13.51 -7.33 2.96
N CYS A 173 12.65 -7.04 1.98
CA CYS A 173 12.96 -6.08 0.92
C CYS A 173 13.26 -4.68 1.50
N CYS A 174 12.41 -4.14 2.39
CA CYS A 174 12.60 -2.82 2.98
C CYS A 174 13.92 -2.65 3.74
N TYR A 175 14.40 -3.70 4.43
CA TYR A 175 15.65 -3.65 5.20
C TYR A 175 16.88 -4.11 4.40
N SER A 176 16.70 -4.55 3.15
CA SER A 176 17.80 -4.98 2.27
C SER A 176 18.33 -3.88 1.34
N MET A 177 17.74 -2.68 1.41
CA MET A 177 18.09 -1.51 0.59
C MET A 177 19.20 -0.65 1.23
N ASP A 178 20.13 -1.29 1.95
CA ASP A 178 21.33 -0.69 2.54
C ASP A 178 22.59 -0.99 1.70
#